data_AF-A0A3P3Z7I1-F1
#
_entry.id   AF-A0A3P3Z7I1-F1
#
_cell.length_a   1.000
_cell.length_b   1.000
_cell.length_c   1.000
_cell.angle_alpha   90.00
_cell.angle_beta   90.00
_cell.angle_gamma   90.00
#
_symmetry.space_group_name_H-M   'P 1'
#
loop_
_entity.id
_entity.type
_entity.pdbx_description
1 polymer ?
#
loop_
_entity_poly.entity_id
_entity_poly.type
_entity_poly.pdbx_seq_one_letter_code
_entity_poly.pdbx_strand_id
1 'polypeptide(L)'
;MEDAKVAVRITFPAAFPLHPPAVEYETGRECGVSMKKWRSWMLKMTVILFGGSANVWECIDLFHQNLDAHFRGIEPCPICFAVVSSTNHKLPDVRCSVCHNSAFHSNCLYMWWATGSNNVCPLCRSPWIAE
;
A
#
# COMPACT_ATOMS: atom_id res chain seq x y z
N MET A 1 25.70 10.81 -1.55
CA MET A 1 24.64 9.79 -1.71
C MET A 1 24.06 10.08 -3.08
N GLU A 2 24.26 9.22 -4.07
CA GLU A 2 23.62 9.40 -5.38
C GLU A 2 22.11 9.43 -5.15
N ASP A 3 21.43 10.43 -5.71
CA ASP A 3 19.98 10.53 -5.64
C ASP A 3 19.38 9.28 -6.29
N ALA A 4 18.65 8.50 -5.50
CA ALA A 4 17.96 7.31 -5.99
C ALA A 4 16.91 7.74 -7.04
N LYS A 5 17.06 7.26 -8.28
CA LYS A 5 16.14 7.59 -9.38
C LYS A 5 15.16 6.45 -9.62
N VAL A 6 13.88 6.72 -9.35
CA VAL A 6 12.78 5.80 -9.64
C VAL A 6 11.97 6.34 -10.82
N ALA A 7 11.71 5.47 -11.79
CA ALA A 7 10.83 5.75 -12.93
C ALA A 7 9.76 4.67 -13.05
N VAL A 8 8.53 5.09 -13.33
CA VAL A 8 7.35 4.23 -13.49
C VAL A 8 6.66 4.59 -14.80
N ARG A 9 6.30 3.57 -15.58
CA ARG A 9 5.53 3.68 -16.82
C ARG A 9 4.08 3.26 -16.55
N ILE A 10 3.15 4.15 -16.87
CA ILE A 10 1.70 3.88 -16.82
C ILE A 10 1.18 3.87 -18.26
N THR A 11 0.61 2.75 -18.69
CA THR A 11 0.06 2.58 -20.04
C THR A 11 -1.43 2.29 -19.97
N PHE A 12 -2.24 3.17 -20.54
CA PHE A 12 -3.67 2.96 -20.72
C PHE A 12 -3.92 2.24 -22.05
N PRO A 13 -4.53 1.04 -22.05
CA PRO A 13 -4.84 0.34 -23.29
C PRO A 13 -5.95 1.06 -24.06
N ALA A 14 -6.01 0.89 -25.39
CA ALA A 14 -7.07 1.47 -26.22
C ALA A 14 -8.50 1.03 -25.80
N ALA A 15 -8.60 -0.13 -25.14
CA ALA A 15 -9.84 -0.67 -24.61
C ALA A 15 -10.13 -0.25 -23.15
N PHE A 16 -9.40 0.71 -22.59
CA PHE A 16 -9.75 1.32 -21.30
C PHE A 16 -11.13 2.01 -21.40
N PRO A 17 -12.05 1.84 -20.43
CA PRO A 17 -11.89 1.24 -19.10
C PRO A 17 -12.27 -0.26 -18.99
N LEU A 18 -12.41 -1.00 -20.10
CA LEU A 18 -12.71 -2.44 -20.04
C LEU A 18 -11.50 -3.27 -19.62
N HIS A 19 -10.28 -2.79 -19.90
CA HIS A 19 -9.03 -3.38 -19.44
C HIS A 19 -8.29 -2.41 -18.50
N PRO A 20 -7.63 -2.94 -17.45
CA PRO A 20 -6.90 -2.11 -16.50
C PRO A 20 -5.64 -1.49 -17.13
N PRO A 21 -5.18 -0.34 -16.61
CA PRO A 21 -3.89 0.22 -16.99
C PRO A 21 -2.75 -0.69 -16.55
N ALA A 22 -1.74 -0.85 -17.41
CA ALA A 22 -0.49 -1.50 -17.07
C ALA A 22 0.43 -0.52 -16.36
N VAL A 23 0.94 -0.89 -15.19
CA VAL A 23 1.90 -0.08 -14.42
C VAL A 23 3.17 -0.90 -14.23
N GLU A 24 4.29 -0.36 -14.67
CA GLU A 24 5.59 -1.03 -14.68
C GLU A 24 6.67 -0.10 -14.14
N TYR A 25 7.60 -0.62 -13.34
CA TYR A 25 8.78 0.16 -12.94
C TYR A 25 9.87 0.02 -14.01
N GLU A 26 10.57 1.12 -14.31
CA GLU A 26 11.63 1.15 -15.32
C GLU A 26 13.02 1.19 -14.70
N THR A 27 13.17 1.98 -13.63
CA THR A 27 14.41 2.14 -12.85
C THR A 27 14.12 2.01 -11.36
N GLY A 28 15.16 1.87 -10.54
CA GLY A 28 15.03 1.77 -9.08
C GLY A 28 15.29 0.37 -8.51
N ARG A 29 15.85 -0.56 -9.30
CA ARG A 29 16.35 -1.85 -8.76
C ARG A 29 17.58 -1.64 -7.88
N GLU A 30 18.38 -0.65 -8.23
CA GLU A 30 19.55 -0.15 -7.52
C GLU A 30 19.21 0.45 -6.14
N CYS A 31 17.93 0.75 -5.86
CA CYS A 31 17.50 1.36 -4.60
C CYS A 31 17.35 0.36 -3.44
N GLY A 32 17.81 -0.88 -3.57
CA GLY A 32 17.73 -1.89 -2.51
C GLY A 32 16.31 -2.40 -2.20
N VAL A 33 15.33 -2.09 -3.05
CA VAL A 33 13.93 -2.53 -2.88
C VAL A 33 13.72 -3.90 -3.51
N SER A 34 13.12 -4.83 -2.76
CA SER A 34 12.84 -6.17 -3.26
C SER A 34 11.85 -6.19 -4.43
N MET A 35 12.02 -7.14 -5.35
CA MET A 35 11.10 -7.37 -6.48
C MET A 35 9.66 -7.62 -6.05
N LYS A 36 9.44 -8.25 -4.89
CA LYS A 36 8.11 -8.47 -4.32
C LYS A 36 7.43 -7.14 -3.96
N LYS A 37 8.19 -6.21 -3.36
CA LYS A 37 7.71 -4.87 -2.98
C LYS A 37 7.36 -4.06 -4.22
N TRP A 38 8.24 -4.04 -5.22
CA TRP A 38 7.97 -3.41 -6.52
C TRP A 38 6.67 -3.90 -7.15
N ARG A 39 6.50 -5.23 -7.28
CA ARG A 39 5.25 -5.81 -7.80
C ARG A 39 4.02 -5.41 -6.99
N SER A 40 4.15 -5.37 -5.66
CA SER A 40 3.05 -4.93 -4.79
C SER A 40 2.68 -3.47 -5.03
N TRP A 41 3.65 -2.57 -5.22
CA TRP A 41 3.39 -1.16 -5.50
C TRP A 41 2.76 -0.96 -6.88
N MET A 42 3.28 -1.61 -7.91
CA MET A 42 2.69 -1.53 -9.26
C MET A 42 1.24 -2.03 -9.28
N LEU A 43 0.98 -3.17 -8.63
CA LEU A 43 -0.38 -3.70 -8.48
C LEU A 43 -1.30 -2.70 -7.76
N LYS A 44 -0.81 -2.07 -6.68
CA LYS A 44 -1.58 -1.07 -5.93
C LYS A 44 -1.93 0.13 -6.80
N MET A 45 -0.97 0.65 -7.56
CA MET A 45 -1.20 1.75 -8.50
C MET A 45 -2.23 1.38 -9.57
N THR A 46 -2.13 0.18 -10.16
CA THR A 46 -3.13 -0.33 -11.10
C THR A 46 -4.53 -0.36 -10.48
N VAL A 47 -4.69 -0.89 -9.26
CA VAL A 47 -6.00 -0.95 -8.58
C VAL A 47 -6.56 0.45 -8.32
N ILE A 48 -5.73 1.40 -7.91
CA ILE A 48 -6.16 2.78 -7.64
C ILE A 48 -6.62 3.47 -8.93
N LEU A 49 -5.81 3.38 -10.00
CA LEU A 49 -6.14 3.99 -11.28
C LEU A 49 -7.38 3.36 -11.93
N PHE A 50 -7.53 2.04 -11.81
CA PHE A 50 -8.65 1.31 -12.42
C PHE A 50 -9.95 1.46 -11.62
N GLY A 51 -9.86 1.51 -10.29
CA GLY A 51 -11.02 1.64 -9.42
C GLY A 51 -11.71 3.01 -9.49
N GLY A 52 -11.12 3.99 -10.18
CA GLY A 52 -11.66 5.35 -10.31
C GLY A 52 -11.64 6.14 -9.00
N SER A 53 -10.92 5.66 -7.99
CA SER A 53 -10.83 6.28 -6.67
C SER A 53 -9.83 7.43 -6.60
N ALA A 54 -8.98 7.59 -7.62
CA ALA A 54 -8.02 8.67 -7.74
C ALA A 54 -7.67 8.96 -9.21
N ASN A 55 -7.29 10.20 -9.50
CA ASN A 55 -6.69 10.57 -10.78
C ASN A 55 -5.20 10.17 -10.84
N VAL A 56 -4.57 10.34 -12.01
CA VAL A 56 -3.16 9.96 -12.24
C VAL A 56 -2.21 10.68 -11.27
N TRP A 57 -2.44 11.96 -10.99
CA TRP A 57 -1.60 12.74 -10.08
C TRP A 57 -1.68 12.23 -8.65
N GLU A 58 -2.88 12.00 -8.14
CA GLU A 58 -3.11 11.45 -6.80
C GLU A 58 -2.50 10.06 -6.64
N CYS A 59 -2.56 9.23 -7.69
CA CYS A 59 -1.92 7.92 -7.69
C CYS A 59 -0.38 8.03 -7.59
N ILE A 60 0.23 8.93 -8.36
CA ILE A 60 1.68 9.16 -8.35
C ILE A 60 2.13 9.76 -7.01
N ASP A 61 1.38 10.73 -6.47
CA ASP A 61 1.65 11.33 -5.17
C ASP A 61 1.59 10.29 -4.04
N LEU A 62 0.56 9.44 -4.02
CA LEU A 62 0.46 8.37 -3.03
C LEU A 62 1.61 7.35 -3.17
N PHE A 63 2.01 7.02 -4.40
CA PHE A 63 3.16 6.15 -4.64
C PHE A 63 4.46 6.78 -4.10
N HIS A 64 4.68 8.07 -4.35
CA HIS A 64 5.81 8.82 -3.82
C HIS A 64 5.81 8.83 -2.29
N GLN A 65 4.68 9.12 -1.65
CA GLN A 65 4.57 9.10 -0.19
C GLN A 65 4.85 7.72 0.40
N ASN A 66 4.46 6.65 -0.29
CA ASN A 66 4.76 5.27 0.12
C ASN A 66 6.24 4.91 -0.04
N LEU A 67 6.89 5.37 -1.13
CA LEU A 67 8.33 5.23 -1.32
C LEU A 67 9.10 5.93 -0.19
N ASP A 68 8.80 7.19 0.05
CA ASP A 68 9.43 8.00 1.11
C ASP A 68 9.28 7.35 2.48
N ALA A 69 8.06 6.92 2.82
CA ALA A 69 7.79 6.29 4.10
C ALA A 69 8.52 4.94 4.24
N HIS A 70 8.67 4.19 3.15
CA HIS A 70 9.47 2.96 3.13
C HIS A 70 10.96 3.25 3.39
N PHE A 71 11.54 4.27 2.74
CA PHE A 71 12.94 4.64 2.97
C PHE A 71 13.18 5.23 4.37
N ARG A 72 12.15 5.78 5.02
CA ARG A 72 12.18 6.13 6.45
C ARG A 72 12.08 4.93 7.41
N GLY A 73 11.96 3.70 6.89
CA GLY A 73 11.87 2.48 7.69
C GLY A 73 10.49 2.25 8.32
N ILE A 74 9.44 2.90 7.81
CA ILE A 74 8.08 2.67 8.30
C ILE A 74 7.53 1.39 7.66
N GLU A 75 7.12 0.44 8.50
CA GLU A 75 6.54 -0.82 8.06
C GLU A 75 5.14 -0.62 7.48
N PRO A 76 4.77 -1.32 6.39
CA PRO A 76 3.46 -1.21 5.78
C PRO A 76 2.38 -1.90 6.62
N CYS A 77 1.14 -1.44 6.50
CA CYS A 77 -0.01 -2.16 7.05
C CYS A 77 -0.09 -3.57 6.44
N PRO A 78 -0.16 -4.64 7.25
CA PRO A 78 -0.20 -6.02 6.75
C PRO A 78 -1.45 -6.38 5.93
N ILE A 79 -2.54 -5.62 6.06
CA ILE A 79 -3.79 -5.88 5.35
C ILE A 79 -3.71 -5.33 3.92
N CYS A 80 -3.23 -4.10 3.77
CA CYS A 80 -3.28 -3.38 2.49
C CYS A 80 -1.92 -3.28 1.79
N PHE A 81 -0.85 -3.74 2.44
CA PHE A 81 0.55 -3.73 2.00
C PHE A 81 1.11 -2.35 1.62
N ALA A 82 0.47 -1.29 2.10
CA ALA A 82 0.89 0.10 1.91
C ALA A 82 1.28 0.73 3.25
N VAL A 83 2.22 1.65 3.22
CA VAL A 83 2.58 2.48 4.37
C VAL A 83 1.59 3.63 4.50
N VAL A 84 1.35 4.36 3.40
CA VAL A 84 0.33 5.42 3.35
C VAL A 84 -0.94 4.86 2.74
N SER A 85 -2.05 4.97 3.48
CA SER A 85 -3.37 4.48 3.08
C SER A 85 -3.92 5.25 1.88
N SER A 86 -4.44 4.54 0.88
CA SER A 86 -5.11 5.14 -0.28
C SER A 86 -6.48 5.74 0.02
N THR A 87 -7.02 5.53 1.22
CA THR A 87 -8.37 6.00 1.59
C THR A 87 -8.32 7.33 2.32
N ASN A 88 -7.33 7.53 3.18
CA ASN A 88 -7.27 8.65 4.12
C ASN A 88 -5.86 9.21 4.31
N HIS A 89 -4.88 8.74 3.53
CA HIS A 89 -3.50 9.22 3.53
C HIS A 89 -2.81 9.15 4.91
N LYS A 90 -3.30 8.26 5.80
CA LYS A 90 -2.71 8.03 7.12
C LYS A 90 -1.66 6.92 7.09
N LEU A 91 -0.72 7.00 8.02
CA LEU A 91 0.19 5.91 8.39
C LEU A 91 -0.55 4.86 9.23
N PRO A 92 -0.01 3.62 9.37
CA PRO A 92 -0.58 2.62 10.25
C PRO A 92 -0.54 3.14 11.70
N ASP A 93 -1.70 3.20 12.34
CA ASP A 93 -1.96 3.99 13.54
C ASP A 93 -2.45 3.15 14.74
N VAL A 94 -2.80 1.88 14.53
CA VAL A 94 -3.26 0.98 15.60
C VAL A 94 -2.46 -0.30 15.64
N ARG A 95 -2.08 -0.75 16.82
CA ARG A 95 -1.32 -1.99 17.05
C ARG A 95 -2.07 -2.91 18.00
N CYS A 96 -1.93 -4.21 17.81
CA CYS A 96 -2.49 -5.20 18.72
C CYS A 96 -1.65 -5.24 20.00
N SER A 97 -2.27 -4.99 21.15
CA SER A 97 -1.60 -5.03 22.46
C SER A 97 -1.28 -6.44 22.97
N VAL A 98 -1.66 -7.48 22.22
CA VAL A 98 -1.33 -8.88 22.55
C VAL A 98 -0.03 -9.31 21.89
N CYS A 99 0.12 -9.09 20.59
CA CYS A 99 1.29 -9.56 19.85
C CYS A 99 2.32 -8.46 19.55
N HIS A 100 1.92 -7.19 19.53
CA HIS A 100 2.75 -6.05 19.18
C HIS A 100 3.51 -6.14 17.84
N ASN A 101 3.18 -7.10 16.97
CA ASN A 101 3.96 -7.45 15.78
C ASN A 101 4.04 -6.31 14.74
N SER A 102 2.90 -5.70 14.41
CA SER A 102 2.83 -4.66 13.37
C SER A 102 1.62 -3.76 13.60
N ALA A 103 1.74 -2.51 13.11
CA ALA A 103 0.64 -1.57 13.10
C ALA A 103 -0.22 -1.74 11.84
N PHE A 104 -1.50 -1.39 11.94
CA PHE A 104 -2.49 -1.42 10.88
C PHE A 104 -3.07 -0.02 10.69
N HIS A 105 -3.56 0.28 9.50
CA HIS A 105 -4.48 1.42 9.34
C HIS A 105 -5.80 1.06 10.01
N SER A 106 -6.31 1.95 10.86
CA SER A 106 -7.62 1.79 11.54
C SER A 106 -8.73 1.42 10.55
N ASN A 107 -8.76 2.06 9.38
CA ASN A 107 -9.74 1.78 8.32
C ASN A 107 -9.59 0.35 7.74
N CYS A 108 -8.35 -0.09 7.47
CA CYS A 108 -8.12 -1.43 6.94
C CYS A 108 -8.55 -2.51 7.94
N LEU A 109 -8.26 -2.28 9.22
CA LEU A 109 -8.63 -3.20 10.28
C LEU A 109 -10.16 -3.27 10.47
N TYR A 110 -10.83 -2.11 10.45
CA TYR A 110 -12.29 -2.05 10.49
C TYR A 110 -12.94 -2.83 9.33
N MET A 111 -12.48 -2.59 8.10
CA MET A 111 -12.99 -3.29 6.92
C MET A 111 -12.72 -4.80 6.99
N TRP A 112 -11.55 -5.20 7.51
CA TRP A 112 -11.23 -6.60 7.75
C TRP A 112 -12.23 -7.27 8.70
N TRP A 113 -12.62 -6.61 9.80
CA TRP A 113 -13.66 -7.12 10.70
C TRP A 113 -15.04 -7.17 10.08
N ALA A 114 -15.39 -6.14 9.29
CA ALA A 114 -16.67 -6.10 8.58
C ALA A 114 -16.86 -7.29 7.61
N THR A 115 -15.76 -7.89 7.12
CA THR A 115 -15.80 -9.10 6.27
C THR A 115 -15.94 -10.43 7.03
N GLY A 116 -16.20 -10.40 8.35
CA GLY A 116 -16.56 -11.61 9.13
C GLY A 116 -15.45 -12.18 10.02
N SER A 117 -14.44 -11.38 10.37
CA SER A 117 -13.30 -11.85 11.17
C SER A 117 -13.44 -11.62 12.70
N ASN A 118 -14.67 -11.41 13.20
CA ASN A 118 -15.03 -11.44 14.63
C ASN A 118 -14.11 -10.62 15.56
N ASN A 119 -13.68 -9.43 15.15
CA ASN A 119 -12.84 -8.54 15.97
C ASN A 119 -11.55 -9.19 16.50
N VAL A 120 -10.95 -10.13 15.76
CA VAL A 120 -9.65 -10.71 16.12
C VAL A 120 -8.50 -10.04 15.40
N CYS A 121 -7.29 -10.10 15.97
CA CYS A 121 -6.07 -9.63 15.33
C CYS A 121 -5.75 -10.48 14.08
N PRO A 122 -5.51 -9.85 12.91
CA PRO A 122 -5.19 -10.57 11.67
C PRO A 122 -3.91 -11.43 11.75
N LEU A 123 -2.99 -11.12 12.68
CA LEU A 123 -1.70 -11.79 12.81
C LEU A 123 -1.70 -12.91 13.86
N CYS A 124 -2.17 -12.64 15.08
CA CYS A 124 -2.14 -13.62 16.17
C CYS A 124 -3.49 -14.30 16.46
N ARG A 125 -4.58 -13.83 15.83
CA ARG A 125 -5.96 -14.33 16.01
C ARG A 125 -6.54 -14.19 17.42
N SER A 126 -5.85 -13.52 18.34
CA SER A 126 -6.41 -13.15 19.65
C SER A 126 -7.49 -12.06 19.49
N PRO A 127 -8.46 -11.94 20.41
CA PRO A 127 -9.40 -10.83 20.46
C PRO A 127 -8.67 -9.49 20.41
N TRP A 128 -9.18 -8.54 19.63
CA TRP A 128 -8.52 -7.27 19.43
C TRP A 128 -8.59 -6.40 20.68
N ILE A 129 -7.41 -6.00 21.15
CA ILE A 129 -7.21 -4.96 22.15
C ILE A 129 -6.20 -4.00 21.51
N ALA A 130 -6.58 -2.73 21.39
CA ALA A 130 -5.71 -1.70 20.85
C ALA A 130 -4.68 -1.29 21.92
N GLU A 131 -3.44 -1.10 21.48
CA GLU A 131 -2.41 -0.38 22.23
C GLU A 131 -2.55 1.13 22.03
#